data_AF-A0A2M8E0E9-F1
#
_entry.id   AF-A0A2M8E0E9-F1
#
_cell.length_a   1.000
_cell.length_b   1.000
_cell.length_c   1.000
_cell.angle_alpha   90.00
_cell.angle_beta   90.00
_cell.angle_gamma   90.00
#
_symmetry.space_group_name_H-M   'P 1'
#
loop_
_entity.id
_entity.type
_entity.pdbx_description
1 polymer ?
#
loop_
_entity_poly.entity_id
_entity_poly.type
_entity_poly.pdbx_seq_one_letter_code
_entity_poly.pdbx_strand_id
1 'polypeptide(L)'
;AGLAADPGLHIYMPNQALALIEQAQAAIQSVSSPAIVLSRPKVAVLREQGVNSHVEMAYAFTEAGFEAFDVHMTDLQTGRAKLADFKGLVACGGFSYGDTLGAGIGWARSITFNPVLADQFKAFFGRTDTFGLGVCNGCQMFAELADIIPGAQDWPRFTTNQSERFEARLSMVEVLESPSLFFQGLAGSRLPIAVAHGEGFANFNYRGNADKAIAAMRFVDNTGAATEVYPFNPNGSPGGLTAVTTLDGRFTAMMPHPERVFRNVQMSWTDQDVSAFSPWLQLWSNARKWVG
;
A
#
# COMPACT_ATOMS: atom_id res chain seq x y z
N ALA A 1 -17.24 22.79 2.08
CA ALA A 1 -16.04 23.54 1.61
C ALA A 1 -16.09 25.01 2.06
N GLY A 2 -15.19 25.42 2.95
CA GLY A 2 -15.06 26.82 3.41
C GLY A 2 -15.47 27.10 4.86
N LEU A 3 -15.90 26.07 5.61
CA LEU A 3 -16.02 26.15 7.07
C LEU A 3 -14.68 25.75 7.70
N ALA A 4 -14.25 26.43 8.75
CA ALA A 4 -12.97 26.15 9.41
C ALA A 4 -12.83 24.70 9.94
N ALA A 5 -13.96 24.01 10.18
CA ALA A 5 -14.03 22.62 10.65
C ALA A 5 -14.24 21.58 9.53
N ASP A 6 -14.41 22.03 8.27
CA ASP A 6 -14.65 21.17 7.11
C ASP A 6 -13.56 21.40 6.04
N PRO A 7 -12.51 20.56 6.01
CA PRO A 7 -11.45 20.63 5.03
C PRO A 7 -11.88 20.13 3.64
N GLY A 8 -13.13 19.70 3.44
CA GLY A 8 -13.65 19.20 2.17
C GLY A 8 -13.18 17.79 1.82
N LEU A 9 -12.77 16.99 2.80
CA LEU A 9 -12.20 15.64 2.61
C LEU A 9 -13.29 14.54 2.65
N HIS A 10 -14.50 14.86 2.18
CA HIS A 10 -15.66 13.99 2.29
C HIS A 10 -15.49 12.68 1.52
N ILE A 11 -15.91 11.60 2.15
CA ILE A 11 -15.93 10.28 1.51
C ILE A 11 -17.03 10.25 0.44
N TYR A 12 -16.67 9.71 -0.72
CA TYR A 12 -17.62 9.28 -1.72
C TYR A 12 -17.35 7.83 -2.08
N MET A 13 -18.38 6.99 -2.04
CA MET A 13 -18.29 5.58 -2.42
C MET A 13 -19.48 5.24 -3.32
N PRO A 14 -19.26 4.57 -4.46
CA PRO A 14 -20.36 3.96 -5.21
C PRO A 14 -21.11 2.95 -4.32
N ASN A 15 -22.42 2.79 -4.51
CA ASN A 15 -23.26 1.91 -3.67
C ASN A 15 -22.72 0.48 -3.51
N GLN A 16 -22.07 -0.06 -4.56
CA GLN A 16 -21.47 -1.39 -4.52
C GLN A 16 -20.27 -1.47 -3.56
N ALA A 17 -19.44 -0.43 -3.50
CA ALA A 17 -18.30 -0.36 -2.59
C ALA A 17 -18.75 -0.25 -1.14
N LEU A 18 -19.80 0.52 -0.86
CA LEU A 18 -20.37 0.66 0.49
C LEU A 18 -20.85 -0.69 1.03
N ALA A 19 -21.66 -1.42 0.26
CA ALA A 19 -22.17 -2.73 0.67
C ALA A 19 -21.04 -3.76 0.91
N LEU A 20 -19.97 -3.70 0.11
CA LEU A 20 -18.78 -4.55 0.30
C LEU A 20 -18.08 -4.26 1.63
N ILE A 21 -17.90 -2.97 1.95
CA ILE A 21 -17.24 -2.54 3.20
C ILE A 21 -18.06 -2.92 4.41
N GLU A 22 -19.37 -2.71 4.39
CA GLU A 22 -20.26 -3.10 5.49
C GLU A 22 -20.19 -4.62 5.76
N GLN A 23 -20.17 -5.43 4.69
CA GLN A 23 -19.99 -6.89 4.80
C GLN A 23 -18.63 -7.26 5.39
N ALA A 24 -17.55 -6.62 4.94
CA ALA A 24 -16.21 -6.91 5.45
C ALA A 24 -16.05 -6.53 6.92
N GLN A 25 -16.58 -5.37 7.33
CA GLN A 25 -16.57 -4.93 8.72
C GLN A 25 -17.37 -5.86 9.62
N ALA A 26 -18.56 -6.30 9.18
CA ALA A 26 -19.35 -7.29 9.90
C ALA A 26 -18.62 -8.65 10.00
N ALA A 27 -17.95 -9.07 8.92
CA ALA A 27 -17.16 -10.30 8.92
C ALA A 27 -16.01 -10.22 9.93
N ILE A 28 -15.26 -9.11 10.00
CA ILE A 28 -14.16 -8.93 10.95
C ILE A 28 -14.67 -8.94 12.40
N GLN A 29 -15.80 -8.27 12.67
CA GLN A 29 -16.47 -8.33 13.97
C GLN A 29 -16.97 -9.74 14.33
N SER A 30 -17.30 -10.58 13.34
CA SER A 30 -17.67 -11.97 13.57
C SER A 30 -16.46 -12.89 13.73
N VAL A 31 -15.33 -12.59 13.06
CA VAL A 31 -14.07 -13.33 13.13
C VAL A 31 -13.35 -13.14 14.45
N SER A 32 -13.54 -11.99 15.11
CA SER A 32 -13.13 -11.80 16.50
C SER A 32 -13.92 -12.66 17.50
N SER A 33 -14.97 -13.36 17.04
CA SER A 33 -15.58 -14.47 17.78
C SER A 33 -14.83 -15.79 17.47
N PRO A 34 -14.38 -16.55 18.47
CA PRO A 34 -13.41 -17.66 18.32
C PRO A 34 -13.86 -18.88 17.48
N ALA A 35 -15.03 -18.86 16.84
CA ALA A 35 -15.64 -20.04 16.22
C ALA A 35 -15.51 -20.16 14.68
N ILE A 36 -15.00 -19.16 13.94
CA ILE A 36 -15.23 -19.10 12.48
C ILE A 36 -13.97 -19.12 11.57
N VAL A 37 -12.74 -19.06 12.08
CA VAL A 37 -11.54 -19.12 11.21
C VAL A 37 -10.88 -20.50 11.22
N LEU A 38 -11.15 -21.31 10.19
CA LEU A 38 -10.55 -22.63 9.99
C LEU A 38 -9.04 -22.57 9.66
N SER A 39 -8.55 -21.47 9.08
CA SER A 39 -7.12 -21.23 8.82
C SER A 39 -6.78 -19.73 8.70
N ARG A 40 -5.63 -19.34 9.25
CA ARG A 40 -5.06 -17.99 9.15
C ARG A 40 -3.82 -18.03 8.24
N PRO A 41 -3.89 -17.52 7.00
CA PRO A 41 -2.74 -17.55 6.11
C PRO A 41 -1.61 -16.66 6.65
N LYS A 42 -0.36 -17.10 6.45
CA LYS A 42 0.82 -16.37 6.89
C LYS A 42 1.15 -15.22 5.93
N VAL A 43 1.39 -14.05 6.50
CA VAL A 43 1.92 -12.87 5.79
C VAL A 43 3.25 -12.43 6.42
N ALA A 44 4.26 -12.23 5.58
CA ALA A 44 5.54 -11.66 6.00
C ALA A 44 5.40 -10.14 6.06
N VAL A 45 5.40 -9.59 7.28
CA VAL A 45 5.46 -8.15 7.52
C VAL A 45 6.93 -7.74 7.49
N LEU A 46 7.38 -7.40 6.29
CA LEU A 46 8.78 -7.22 5.99
C LEU A 46 9.26 -5.85 6.47
N ARG A 47 10.40 -5.85 7.17
CA ARG A 47 11.10 -4.63 7.59
C ARG A 47 12.62 -4.75 7.45
N GLU A 48 13.24 -3.59 7.27
CA GLU A 48 14.68 -3.37 7.29
C GLU A 48 15.02 -2.34 8.40
N GLN A 49 16.29 -2.18 8.74
CA GLN A 49 16.74 -1.12 9.62
C GLN A 49 16.22 0.26 9.14
N GLY A 50 15.48 0.96 10.02
CA GLY A 50 14.87 2.25 9.72
C GLY A 50 13.41 2.20 9.24
N VAL A 51 12.88 1.01 8.93
CA VAL A 51 11.43 0.82 8.73
C VAL A 51 10.71 1.02 10.06
N ASN A 52 9.59 1.77 10.05
CA ASN A 52 8.94 2.24 11.28
C ASN A 52 7.41 2.09 11.29
N SER A 53 6.81 1.56 10.22
CA SER A 53 5.35 1.42 10.07
C SER A 53 4.86 -0.02 10.07
N HIS A 54 5.65 -0.95 10.61
CA HIS A 54 5.40 -2.39 10.51
C HIS A 54 4.38 -2.89 11.56
N VAL A 55 4.22 -2.19 12.68
CA VAL A 55 3.30 -2.63 13.75
C VAL A 55 1.84 -2.41 13.34
N GLU A 56 1.51 -1.22 12.85
CA GLU A 56 0.16 -0.91 12.35
C GLU A 56 -0.18 -1.72 11.09
N MET A 57 0.81 -2.01 10.24
CA MET A 57 0.65 -2.92 9.10
C MET A 57 0.31 -4.34 9.56
N ALA A 58 1.07 -4.88 10.52
CA ALA A 58 0.80 -6.20 11.11
C ALA A 58 -0.58 -6.26 11.75
N TYR A 59 -0.98 -5.19 12.45
CA TYR A 59 -2.29 -5.06 13.06
C TYR A 59 -3.40 -5.19 12.01
N ALA A 60 -3.34 -4.40 10.93
CA ALA A 60 -4.38 -4.39 9.90
C ALA A 60 -4.53 -5.74 9.18
N PHE A 61 -3.41 -6.44 8.90
CA PHE A 61 -3.47 -7.82 8.38
C PHE A 61 -4.05 -8.81 9.41
N THR A 62 -3.72 -8.64 10.70
CA THR A 62 -4.23 -9.50 11.78
C THR A 62 -5.74 -9.37 11.94
N GLU A 63 -6.27 -8.14 11.89
CA GLU A 63 -7.72 -7.87 11.90
C GLU A 63 -8.44 -8.54 10.72
N ALA A 64 -7.82 -8.54 9.54
CA ALA A 64 -8.35 -9.23 8.37
C ALA A 64 -8.18 -10.77 8.41
N GLY A 65 -7.66 -11.34 9.49
CA GLY A 65 -7.60 -12.80 9.67
C GLY A 65 -6.30 -13.48 9.21
N PHE A 66 -5.21 -12.73 9.00
CA PHE A 66 -3.88 -13.29 8.72
C PHE A 66 -3.09 -13.61 9.99
N GLU A 67 -2.14 -14.53 9.89
CA GLU A 67 -1.05 -14.66 10.87
C GLU A 67 0.10 -13.75 10.39
N ALA A 68 0.24 -12.58 11.01
CA ALA A 68 1.27 -11.60 10.67
C ALA A 68 2.59 -11.93 11.38
N PHE A 69 3.65 -12.18 10.61
CA PHE A 69 4.99 -12.41 11.14
C PHE A 69 5.86 -11.18 10.94
N ASP A 70 6.50 -10.72 12.01
CA ASP A 70 7.61 -9.78 11.90
C ASP A 70 8.78 -10.49 11.20
N VAL A 71 9.13 -10.02 10.00
CA VAL A 71 10.24 -10.58 9.22
C VAL A 71 11.22 -9.47 8.93
N HIS A 72 12.32 -9.45 9.68
CA HIS A 72 13.43 -8.56 9.37
C HIS A 72 14.25 -9.12 8.19
N MET A 73 14.89 -8.24 7.40
CA MET A 73 15.77 -8.67 6.32
C MET A 73 16.89 -9.62 6.77
N THR A 74 17.37 -9.44 8.01
CA THR A 74 18.36 -10.35 8.62
C THR A 74 17.79 -11.75 8.91
N ASP A 75 16.49 -11.89 9.14
CA ASP A 75 15.84 -13.20 9.31
C ASP A 75 15.85 -13.97 7.99
N LEU A 76 15.57 -13.29 6.87
CA LEU A 76 15.65 -13.88 5.53
C LEU A 76 17.10 -14.22 5.15
N GLN A 77 18.04 -13.33 5.47
CA GLN A 77 19.45 -13.50 5.14
C GLN A 77 20.08 -14.67 5.92
N THR A 78 19.68 -14.85 7.18
CA THR A 78 20.22 -15.91 8.06
C THR A 78 19.38 -17.19 8.05
N GLY A 79 18.26 -17.22 7.32
CA GLY A 79 17.39 -18.38 7.17
C GLY A 79 16.46 -18.64 8.37
N ARG A 80 16.29 -17.68 9.28
CA ARG A 80 15.30 -17.74 10.38
C ARG A 80 13.86 -17.64 9.87
N ALA A 81 13.68 -17.01 8.71
CA ALA A 81 12.42 -16.99 7.95
C ALA A 81 12.72 -17.29 6.48
N LYS A 82 11.74 -17.87 5.76
CA LYS A 82 11.84 -18.17 4.33
C LYS A 82 10.59 -17.70 3.62
N LEU A 83 10.73 -16.96 2.53
CA LEU A 83 9.57 -16.45 1.78
C LEU A 83 8.66 -17.55 1.22
N ALA A 84 9.19 -18.76 1.03
CA ALA A 84 8.41 -19.93 0.62
C ALA A 84 7.29 -20.29 1.61
N ASP A 85 7.41 -19.93 2.89
CA ASP A 85 6.44 -20.29 3.94
C ASP A 85 5.25 -19.32 4.01
N PHE A 86 5.24 -18.27 3.18
CA PHE A 86 4.25 -17.20 3.20
C PHE A 86 3.36 -17.20 1.97
N LYS A 87 2.11 -16.75 2.13
CA LYS A 87 1.15 -16.47 1.04
C LYS A 87 1.23 -15.00 0.62
N GLY A 88 1.49 -14.12 1.57
CA GLY A 88 1.63 -12.69 1.32
C GLY A 88 2.96 -12.15 1.83
N LEU A 89 3.44 -11.10 1.17
CA LEU A 89 4.53 -10.26 1.67
C LEU A 89 4.10 -8.80 1.63
N VAL A 90 4.30 -8.06 2.72
CA VAL A 90 4.12 -6.62 2.74
C VAL A 90 5.43 -5.93 3.12
N ALA A 91 5.93 -5.08 2.22
CA ALA A 91 7.05 -4.19 2.52
C ALA A 91 6.51 -2.91 3.18
N CYS A 92 6.92 -2.68 4.42
CA CYS A 92 6.35 -1.62 5.26
C CYS A 92 7.01 -0.26 5.02
N GLY A 93 6.32 0.81 5.43
CA GLY A 93 6.83 2.18 5.35
C GLY A 93 7.86 2.54 6.42
N GLY A 94 8.60 3.62 6.18
CA GLY A 94 9.59 4.18 7.09
C GLY A 94 10.72 4.87 6.34
N PHE A 95 11.92 4.83 6.91
CA PHE A 95 13.12 5.45 6.34
C PHE A 95 14.25 4.41 6.36
N SER A 96 14.11 3.33 5.57
CA SER A 96 15.15 2.30 5.53
C SER A 96 16.50 2.93 5.16
N TYR A 97 17.53 2.64 5.97
CA TYR A 97 18.85 3.30 5.87
C TYR A 97 18.81 4.85 5.90
N GLY A 98 17.78 5.45 6.50
CA GLY A 98 17.59 6.91 6.53
C GLY A 98 17.35 7.52 5.15
N ASP A 99 16.89 6.72 4.18
CA ASP A 99 16.74 7.09 2.76
C ASP A 99 18.03 7.61 2.09
N THR A 100 19.18 7.33 2.70
CA THR A 100 20.48 7.65 2.11
C THR A 100 20.68 6.89 0.80
N LEU A 101 21.26 7.56 -0.20
CA LEU A 101 21.43 7.06 -1.57
C LEU A 101 20.12 6.92 -2.37
N GLY A 102 19.00 7.44 -1.84
CA GLY A 102 17.65 7.41 -2.41
C GLY A 102 16.75 6.42 -1.67
N ALA A 103 15.51 6.83 -1.41
CA ALA A 103 14.58 6.09 -0.57
C ALA A 103 14.24 4.71 -1.17
N GLY A 104 14.28 3.68 -0.34
CA GLY A 104 14.06 2.28 -0.75
C GLY A 104 15.18 1.64 -1.59
N ILE A 105 16.14 2.42 -2.13
CA ILE A 105 17.23 1.91 -2.97
C ILE A 105 18.16 1.01 -2.15
N GLY A 106 18.61 1.46 -0.98
CA GLY A 106 19.50 0.65 -0.12
C GLY A 106 18.90 -0.71 0.22
N TRP A 107 17.60 -0.74 0.54
CA TRP A 107 16.85 -1.96 0.83
C TRP A 107 16.72 -2.87 -0.39
N ALA A 108 16.33 -2.34 -1.55
CA ALA A 108 16.26 -3.13 -2.77
C ALA A 108 17.64 -3.69 -3.19
N ARG A 109 18.71 -2.89 -3.05
CA ARG A 109 20.07 -3.31 -3.40
C ARG A 109 20.62 -4.36 -2.43
N SER A 110 20.29 -4.30 -1.14
CA SER A 110 20.66 -5.36 -0.19
C SER A 110 20.05 -6.71 -0.58
N ILE A 111 18.86 -6.72 -1.19
CA ILE A 111 18.23 -7.90 -1.78
C ILE A 111 18.95 -8.31 -3.06
N THR A 112 19.10 -7.42 -4.04
CA THR A 112 19.62 -7.80 -5.37
C THR A 112 21.10 -8.18 -5.38
N PHE A 113 21.89 -7.67 -4.43
CA PHE A 113 23.33 -7.96 -4.34
C PHE A 113 23.65 -9.16 -3.44
N ASN A 114 22.65 -9.73 -2.78
CA ASN A 114 22.78 -10.98 -2.04
C ASN A 114 22.10 -12.12 -2.81
N PRO A 115 22.85 -13.10 -3.36
CA PRO A 115 22.26 -14.17 -4.16
C PRO A 115 21.14 -14.94 -3.46
N VAL A 116 21.28 -15.21 -2.16
CA VAL A 116 20.28 -15.95 -1.36
C VAL A 116 18.97 -15.16 -1.24
N LEU A 117 19.05 -13.84 -1.04
CA LEU A 117 17.86 -12.99 -1.01
C LEU A 117 17.27 -12.82 -2.41
N ALA A 118 18.11 -12.51 -3.41
CA ALA A 118 17.67 -12.34 -4.79
C ALA A 118 16.88 -13.56 -5.30
N ASP A 119 17.37 -14.78 -5.02
CA ASP A 119 16.70 -16.02 -5.42
C ASP A 119 15.39 -16.23 -4.65
N GLN A 120 15.36 -15.96 -3.33
CA GLN A 120 14.13 -16.06 -2.54
C GLN A 120 13.03 -15.10 -3.01
N PHE A 121 13.38 -13.84 -3.29
CA PHE A 121 12.41 -12.84 -3.77
C PHE A 121 11.92 -13.17 -5.19
N LYS A 122 12.81 -13.54 -6.12
CA LYS A 122 12.41 -14.01 -7.47
C LYS A 122 11.47 -15.22 -7.39
N ALA A 123 11.79 -16.19 -6.55
CA ALA A 123 10.95 -17.37 -6.35
C ALA A 123 9.58 -16.99 -5.78
N PHE A 124 9.53 -16.08 -4.80
CA PHE A 124 8.26 -15.59 -4.24
C PHE A 124 7.41 -14.85 -5.28
N PHE A 125 8.01 -13.95 -6.05
CA PHE A 125 7.31 -13.17 -7.08
C PHE A 125 6.84 -14.03 -8.26
N GLY A 126 7.60 -15.08 -8.59
CA GLY A 126 7.27 -16.02 -9.67
C GLY A 126 6.19 -17.05 -9.34
N ARG A 127 5.86 -17.24 -8.06
CA ARG A 127 4.71 -18.10 -7.66
C ARG A 127 3.40 -17.46 -8.12
N THR A 128 2.42 -18.28 -8.49
CA THR A 128 1.08 -17.82 -8.90
C THR A 128 0.09 -17.74 -7.73
N ASP A 129 0.47 -18.28 -6.57
CA ASP A 129 -0.34 -18.36 -5.35
C ASP A 129 0.11 -17.36 -4.27
N THR A 130 0.87 -16.33 -4.66
CA THR A 130 1.37 -15.27 -3.78
C THR A 130 0.84 -13.89 -4.15
N PHE A 131 0.78 -13.01 -3.15
CA PHE A 131 0.55 -11.58 -3.34
C PHE A 131 1.64 -10.75 -2.67
N GLY A 132 1.76 -9.49 -3.07
CA GLY A 132 2.60 -8.54 -2.36
C GLY A 132 2.11 -7.10 -2.39
N LEU A 133 2.38 -6.38 -1.30
CA LEU A 133 2.05 -4.96 -1.14
C LEU A 133 3.30 -4.19 -0.73
N GLY A 134 3.64 -3.12 -1.45
CA GLY A 134 4.64 -2.15 -1.01
C GLY A 134 3.96 -0.85 -0.59
N VAL A 135 4.17 -0.40 0.65
CA VAL A 135 3.61 0.87 1.15
C VAL A 135 4.71 1.87 1.47
N CYS A 136 4.62 3.08 0.93
CA CYS A 136 5.57 4.18 1.13
C CYS A 136 7.03 3.75 0.86
N ASN A 137 7.85 3.52 1.90
CA ASN A 137 9.21 3.01 1.73
C ASN A 137 9.27 1.60 1.13
N GLY A 138 8.28 0.77 1.42
CA GLY A 138 8.10 -0.50 0.73
C GLY A 138 7.65 -0.35 -0.73
N CYS A 139 6.91 0.70 -1.07
CA CYS A 139 6.56 1.03 -2.46
C CYS A 139 7.81 1.43 -3.26
N GLN A 140 8.67 2.27 -2.67
CA GLN A 140 9.96 2.66 -3.25
C GLN A 140 10.87 1.44 -3.43
N MET A 141 10.95 0.55 -2.43
CA MET A 141 11.72 -0.70 -2.54
C MET A 141 11.14 -1.61 -3.64
N PHE A 142 9.82 -1.79 -3.69
CA PHE A 142 9.15 -2.57 -4.74
C PHE A 142 9.41 -2.00 -6.13
N ALA A 143 9.35 -0.67 -6.26
CA ALA A 143 9.75 -0.01 -7.49
C ALA A 143 11.18 -0.41 -7.83
N GLU A 144 12.17 -0.27 -6.95
CA GLU A 144 13.56 -0.66 -7.27
C GLU A 144 13.78 -2.16 -7.56
N LEU A 145 12.82 -3.03 -7.17
CA LEU A 145 12.77 -4.46 -7.51
C LEU A 145 11.92 -4.80 -8.75
N ALA A 146 11.39 -3.81 -9.49
CA ALA A 146 10.49 -4.05 -10.62
C ALA A 146 11.03 -5.06 -11.65
N ASP A 147 12.34 -5.12 -11.88
CA ASP A 147 12.97 -6.05 -12.82
C ASP A 147 12.81 -7.53 -12.44
N ILE A 148 12.50 -7.82 -11.16
CA ILE A 148 12.28 -9.18 -10.65
C ILE A 148 10.83 -9.45 -10.24
N ILE A 149 9.94 -8.46 -10.38
CA ILE A 149 8.50 -8.61 -10.14
C ILE A 149 7.80 -8.77 -11.50
N PRO A 150 7.24 -9.95 -11.84
CA PRO A 150 6.57 -10.16 -13.12
C PRO A 150 5.44 -9.14 -13.35
N GLY A 151 5.48 -8.46 -14.50
CA GLY A 151 4.47 -7.46 -14.87
C GLY A 151 4.68 -6.06 -14.28
N ALA A 152 5.79 -5.81 -13.58
CA ALA A 152 6.12 -4.51 -13.01
C ALA A 152 7.08 -3.66 -13.87
N GLN A 153 7.49 -4.14 -15.04
CA GLN A 153 8.53 -3.50 -15.86
C GLN A 153 8.24 -2.03 -16.25
N ASP A 154 6.97 -1.66 -16.31
CA ASP A 154 6.53 -0.31 -16.67
C ASP A 154 6.37 0.62 -15.46
N TRP A 155 6.63 0.15 -14.23
CA TRP A 155 6.50 0.95 -13.02
C TRP A 155 7.53 2.09 -12.95
N PRO A 156 7.10 3.28 -12.46
CA PRO A 156 8.00 4.41 -12.26
C PRO A 156 9.02 4.11 -11.15
N ARG A 157 10.01 4.98 -11.03
CA ARG A 157 10.70 5.16 -9.74
C ARG A 157 9.99 6.23 -8.92
N PHE A 158 10.06 6.13 -7.60
CA PHE A 158 9.57 7.18 -6.72
C PHE A 158 10.76 7.99 -6.23
N THR A 159 10.79 9.28 -6.57
CA THR A 159 11.89 10.20 -6.27
C THR A 159 11.41 11.40 -5.46
N THR A 160 12.31 12.32 -5.12
CA THR A 160 12.02 13.58 -4.42
C THR A 160 10.74 14.24 -4.94
N ASN A 161 9.85 14.60 -4.01
CA ASN A 161 8.64 15.37 -4.28
C ASN A 161 8.99 16.64 -5.06
N GLN A 162 8.10 17.10 -5.95
CA GLN A 162 8.30 18.37 -6.67
C GLN A 162 8.34 19.60 -5.73
N SER A 163 7.80 19.50 -4.51
CA SER A 163 7.93 20.54 -3.48
C SER A 163 9.32 20.58 -2.83
N GLU A 164 10.19 19.60 -3.11
CA GLU A 164 11.48 19.37 -2.44
C GLU A 164 11.37 19.23 -0.91
N ARG A 165 10.17 18.98 -0.39
CA ARG A 165 9.84 18.89 1.04
C ARG A 165 9.18 17.56 1.38
N PHE A 166 9.33 17.17 2.65
CA PHE A 166 8.54 16.10 3.23
C PHE A 166 7.09 16.56 3.41
N GLU A 167 6.14 15.76 2.92
CA GLU A 167 4.72 16.06 3.04
C GLU A 167 4.05 15.06 3.99
N ALA A 168 3.55 15.58 5.12
CA ALA A 168 2.68 14.89 6.05
C ALA A 168 1.26 15.44 5.89
N ARG A 169 0.37 14.71 5.22
CA ARG A 169 -0.96 15.18 4.83
C ARG A 169 -2.03 14.13 5.06
N LEU A 170 -3.26 14.59 5.26
CA LEU A 170 -4.44 13.81 4.93
C LEU A 170 -4.88 14.29 3.54
N SER A 171 -4.72 13.46 2.52
CA SER A 171 -4.98 13.80 1.12
C SER A 171 -6.18 13.03 0.58
N MET A 172 -6.89 13.59 -0.40
CA MET A 172 -7.94 12.87 -1.12
C MET A 172 -7.35 12.05 -2.26
N VAL A 173 -7.78 10.80 -2.35
CA VAL A 173 -7.45 9.90 -3.46
C VAL A 173 -8.70 9.27 -4.04
N GLU A 174 -8.63 8.91 -5.31
CA GLU A 174 -9.59 8.06 -6.00
C GLU A 174 -8.95 6.71 -6.30
N VAL A 175 -9.66 5.63 -5.94
CA VAL A 175 -9.30 4.27 -6.34
C VAL A 175 -9.75 4.06 -7.78
N LEU A 176 -8.82 3.65 -8.65
CA LEU A 176 -9.07 3.44 -10.07
C LEU A 176 -9.43 1.98 -10.35
N GLU A 177 -10.21 1.76 -11.40
CA GLU A 177 -10.43 0.41 -11.92
C GLU A 177 -9.09 -0.19 -12.36
N SER A 178 -8.70 -1.32 -11.75
CA SER A 178 -7.43 -1.99 -12.03
C SER A 178 -7.49 -3.46 -11.62
N PRO A 179 -6.55 -4.31 -12.10
CA PRO A 179 -6.47 -5.70 -11.69
C PRO A 179 -6.12 -5.91 -10.22
N SER A 180 -5.66 -4.88 -9.51
CA SER A 180 -5.15 -5.00 -8.14
C SER A 180 -6.12 -5.75 -7.25
N LEU A 181 -5.68 -6.87 -6.68
CA LEU A 181 -6.51 -7.64 -5.75
C LEU A 181 -6.88 -6.83 -4.52
N PHE A 182 -6.05 -5.86 -4.12
CA PHE A 182 -6.28 -5.04 -2.92
C PHE A 182 -7.43 -4.05 -3.10
N PHE A 183 -7.67 -3.60 -4.34
CA PHE A 183 -8.67 -2.58 -4.65
C PHE A 183 -9.96 -3.13 -5.27
N GLN A 184 -10.14 -4.45 -5.27
CA GLN A 184 -11.35 -5.10 -5.78
C GLN A 184 -12.62 -4.52 -5.14
N GLY A 185 -13.54 -4.07 -6.00
CA GLY A 185 -14.82 -3.48 -5.59
C GLY A 185 -14.73 -2.07 -5.00
N LEU A 186 -13.57 -1.41 -5.03
CA LEU A 186 -13.39 -0.05 -4.53
C LEU A 186 -13.29 1.01 -5.64
N ALA A 187 -13.25 0.61 -6.91
CA ALA A 187 -13.12 1.55 -8.04
C ALA A 187 -14.18 2.66 -8.00
N GLY A 188 -13.74 3.91 -8.23
CA GLY A 188 -14.55 5.12 -8.14
C GLY A 188 -14.77 5.65 -6.71
N SER A 189 -14.28 4.96 -5.68
CA SER A 189 -14.29 5.48 -4.30
C SER A 189 -13.28 6.63 -4.17
N ARG A 190 -13.72 7.73 -3.57
CA ARG A 190 -12.90 8.89 -3.23
C ARG A 190 -12.79 8.99 -1.71
N LEU A 191 -11.58 8.82 -1.20
CA LEU A 191 -11.31 8.56 0.21
C LEU A 191 -10.14 9.41 0.71
N PRO A 192 -10.21 9.97 1.93
CA PRO A 192 -9.04 10.58 2.56
C PRO A 192 -8.05 9.49 3.00
N ILE A 193 -6.76 9.70 2.76
CA ILE A 193 -5.67 8.78 3.12
C ILE A 193 -4.47 9.51 3.72
N ALA A 194 -3.78 8.86 4.66
CA ALA A 194 -2.55 9.39 5.23
C ALA A 194 -1.40 9.38 4.21
N VAL A 195 -0.72 10.50 4.09
CA VAL A 195 0.47 10.71 3.28
C VAL A 195 1.61 11.16 4.19
N ALA A 196 2.78 10.56 4.05
CA ALA A 196 3.96 10.86 4.88
C ALA A 196 5.25 10.50 4.12
N HIS A 197 5.64 11.29 3.12
CA HIS A 197 6.83 11.00 2.31
C HIS A 197 7.53 12.27 1.78
N GLY A 198 8.86 12.19 1.62
CA GLY A 198 9.68 13.20 0.93
C GLY A 198 10.05 12.81 -0.51
N GLU A 199 9.98 11.52 -0.83
CA GLU A 199 10.35 10.95 -2.14
C GLU A 199 9.21 10.13 -2.75
N GLY A 200 8.05 10.76 -2.96
CA GLY A 200 6.85 10.11 -3.49
C GLY A 200 6.48 10.47 -4.93
N PHE A 201 7.30 11.24 -5.64
CA PHE A 201 7.02 11.64 -7.01
C PHE A 201 7.22 10.45 -7.97
N ALA A 202 6.17 10.04 -8.66
CA ALA A 202 6.20 8.99 -9.69
C ALA A 202 6.97 9.48 -10.93
N ASN A 203 8.24 9.14 -11.00
CA ASN A 203 9.19 9.66 -11.98
C ASN A 203 9.48 8.64 -13.09
N PHE A 204 8.80 8.84 -14.21
CA PHE A 204 8.98 8.02 -15.42
C PHE A 204 10.23 8.37 -16.23
N ASN A 205 10.91 9.48 -15.95
CA ASN A 205 12.14 9.85 -16.66
C ASN A 205 13.31 8.91 -16.33
N TYR A 206 13.29 8.30 -15.14
CA TYR A 206 14.34 7.36 -14.73
C TYR A 206 14.03 5.90 -15.10
N ARG A 207 12.75 5.51 -15.13
CA ARG A 207 12.31 4.16 -15.49
C ARG A 207 10.80 4.10 -15.71
N GLY A 208 10.37 3.08 -16.45
CA GLY A 208 8.98 2.72 -16.63
C GLY A 208 8.40 3.37 -17.88
N ASN A 209 7.10 3.18 -18.08
CA ASN A 209 6.37 3.80 -19.18
C ASN A 209 4.99 4.22 -18.68
N ALA A 210 4.73 5.53 -18.66
CA ALA A 210 3.50 6.10 -18.14
C ALA A 210 2.25 5.60 -18.89
N ASP A 211 2.35 5.33 -20.19
CA ASP A 211 1.24 4.85 -21.02
C ASP A 211 0.90 3.37 -20.79
N LYS A 212 1.83 2.62 -20.18
CA LYS A 212 1.68 1.17 -19.92
C LYS A 212 1.54 0.82 -18.45
N ALA A 213 2.01 1.68 -17.55
CA ALA A 213 1.88 1.48 -16.11
C ALA A 213 0.40 1.44 -15.72
N ILE A 214 0.00 0.38 -15.01
CA ILE A 214 -1.39 0.23 -14.57
C ILE A 214 -1.59 1.01 -13.27
N ALA A 215 -2.17 2.19 -13.40
CA ALA A 215 -2.54 3.03 -12.27
C ALA A 215 -3.67 2.39 -11.46
N ALA A 216 -3.49 2.32 -10.15
CA ALA A 216 -4.47 1.75 -9.22
C ALA A 216 -5.10 2.80 -8.31
N MET A 217 -4.43 3.95 -8.14
CA MET A 217 -4.91 5.06 -7.31
C MET A 217 -4.29 6.38 -7.76
N ARG A 218 -5.07 7.46 -7.68
CA ARG A 218 -4.61 8.83 -7.97
C ARG A 218 -5.06 9.83 -6.92
N PHE A 219 -4.31 10.91 -6.74
CA PHE A 219 -4.75 12.09 -6.00
C PHE A 219 -5.84 12.84 -6.76
N VAL A 220 -6.81 13.34 -6.00
CA VAL A 220 -7.89 14.20 -6.50
C VAL A 220 -8.00 15.44 -5.63
N ASP A 221 -8.55 16.51 -6.17
CA ASP A 221 -8.95 17.67 -5.37
C ASP A 221 -10.23 17.37 -4.57
N ASN A 222 -10.66 18.33 -3.75
CA ASN A 222 -11.86 18.19 -2.92
C ASN A 222 -13.18 18.13 -3.72
N THR A 223 -13.16 18.41 -5.03
CA THR A 223 -14.31 18.18 -5.92
C THR A 223 -14.33 16.76 -6.48
N GLY A 224 -13.21 16.05 -6.35
CA GLY A 224 -12.96 14.71 -6.89
C GLY A 224 -12.35 14.73 -8.29
N ALA A 225 -11.89 15.87 -8.80
CA ALA A 225 -11.18 15.93 -10.06
C ALA A 225 -9.72 15.48 -9.88
N ALA A 226 -9.21 14.65 -10.80
CA ALA A 226 -7.79 14.30 -10.86
C ALA A 226 -6.93 15.57 -10.91
N THR A 227 -5.83 15.60 -10.16
CA THR A 227 -5.08 16.84 -9.98
C THR A 227 -3.57 16.64 -9.86
N GLU A 228 -2.84 17.62 -10.39
CA GLU A 228 -1.40 17.82 -10.16
C GLU A 228 -1.14 19.06 -9.29
N VAL A 229 -2.22 19.73 -8.84
CA VAL A 229 -2.15 20.95 -8.06
C VAL A 229 -1.77 20.63 -6.62
N TYR A 230 -0.69 21.24 -6.16
CA TYR A 230 -0.28 21.23 -4.75
C TYR A 230 -1.25 22.02 -3.86
N PRO A 231 -1.61 21.56 -2.64
CA PRO A 231 -1.17 20.33 -1.98
C PRO A 231 -2.12 19.13 -2.16
N PHE A 232 -3.16 19.23 -2.99
CA PHE A 232 -4.08 18.10 -3.25
C PHE A 232 -3.33 16.89 -3.81
N ASN A 233 -2.42 17.14 -4.74
CA ASN A 233 -1.34 16.24 -5.09
C ASN A 233 -0.06 16.71 -4.36
N PRO A 234 0.36 16.01 -3.29
CA PRO A 234 1.44 16.47 -2.43
C PRO A 234 2.83 16.31 -3.05
N ASN A 235 3.01 15.41 -4.02
CA ASN A 235 4.33 15.11 -4.59
C ASN A 235 4.52 15.57 -6.04
N GLY A 236 3.44 16.01 -6.72
CA GLY A 236 3.44 16.46 -8.10
C GLY A 236 3.39 15.35 -9.13
N SER A 237 3.06 14.10 -8.75
CA SER A 237 3.06 12.97 -9.69
C SER A 237 2.09 13.19 -10.86
N PRO A 238 2.47 12.85 -12.10
CA PRO A 238 1.63 13.05 -13.28
C PRO A 238 0.27 12.38 -13.15
N GLY A 239 -0.80 13.07 -13.55
CA GLY A 239 -2.19 12.61 -13.43
C GLY A 239 -2.65 12.29 -12.01
N GLY A 240 -1.91 12.72 -10.99
CA GLY A 240 -2.16 12.36 -9.59
C GLY A 240 -1.64 10.98 -9.19
N LEU A 241 -0.89 10.25 -10.03
CA LEU A 241 -0.52 8.86 -9.79
C LEU A 241 0.11 8.63 -8.42
N THR A 242 -0.40 7.66 -7.65
CA THR A 242 0.12 7.36 -6.31
C THR A 242 0.10 5.87 -5.94
N ALA A 243 -0.52 5.03 -6.77
CA ALA A 243 -0.37 3.58 -6.70
C ALA A 243 -0.34 2.93 -8.09
N VAL A 244 0.44 1.87 -8.24
CA VAL A 244 0.52 1.03 -9.44
C VAL A 244 0.36 -0.44 -9.09
N THR A 245 -0.09 -1.26 -10.04
CA THR A 245 -0.23 -2.71 -9.87
C THR A 245 0.33 -3.48 -11.06
N THR A 246 0.51 -4.80 -10.91
CA THR A 246 0.89 -5.72 -11.98
C THR A 246 -0.31 -6.12 -12.82
N LEU A 247 -0.07 -6.62 -14.04
CA LEU A 247 -1.13 -7.07 -14.95
C LEU A 247 -2.02 -8.17 -14.36
N ASP A 248 -1.45 -9.06 -13.54
CA ASP A 248 -2.19 -10.10 -12.83
C ASP A 248 -2.78 -9.64 -11.49
N GLY A 249 -2.55 -8.38 -11.09
CA GLY A 249 -3.12 -7.76 -9.90
C GLY A 249 -2.54 -8.20 -8.57
N ARG A 250 -1.57 -9.14 -8.56
CA ARG A 250 -1.06 -9.76 -7.32
C ARG A 250 -0.08 -8.88 -6.56
N PHE A 251 0.60 -7.97 -7.25
CA PHE A 251 1.53 -7.03 -6.65
C PHE A 251 1.04 -5.61 -6.83
N THR A 252 1.02 -4.85 -5.74
CA THR A 252 0.63 -3.43 -5.73
C THR A 252 1.66 -2.63 -4.95
N ALA A 253 2.04 -1.47 -5.48
CA ALA A 253 2.94 -0.52 -4.82
C ALA A 253 2.22 0.82 -4.70
N MET A 254 2.14 1.37 -3.49
CA MET A 254 1.44 2.64 -3.22
C MET A 254 2.19 3.52 -2.21
N MET A 255 2.21 4.83 -2.47
CA MET A 255 2.87 5.79 -1.58
C MET A 255 2.09 6.13 -0.30
N PRO A 256 0.75 6.28 -0.33
CA PRO A 256 -0.01 6.61 0.88
C PRO A 256 -0.16 5.41 1.81
N HIS A 257 -0.49 5.68 3.08
CA HIS A 257 -0.51 4.71 4.18
C HIS A 257 -1.94 4.33 4.59
N PRO A 258 -2.59 3.35 3.93
CA PRO A 258 -3.90 2.88 4.37
C PRO A 258 -3.84 2.29 5.79
N GLU A 259 -2.74 1.63 6.17
CA GLU A 259 -2.52 1.00 7.48
C GLU A 259 -2.43 2.00 8.64
N ARG A 260 -2.27 3.28 8.36
CA ARG A 260 -2.30 4.33 9.39
C ARG A 260 -3.69 4.92 9.60
N VAL A 261 -4.63 4.64 8.70
CA VAL A 261 -5.99 5.19 8.71
C VAL A 261 -7.06 4.13 8.49
N PHE A 262 -6.81 2.89 8.89
CA PHE A 262 -7.80 1.79 8.79
C PHE A 262 -8.96 1.94 9.78
N ARG A 263 -8.86 2.86 10.76
CA ARG A 263 -9.94 3.28 11.65
C ARG A 263 -10.24 4.76 11.47
N ASN A 264 -11.52 5.13 11.57
CA ASN A 264 -11.93 6.53 11.42
C ASN A 264 -11.30 7.43 12.49
N VAL A 265 -11.15 6.96 13.73
CA VAL A 265 -10.45 7.68 14.82
C VAL A 265 -8.98 8.02 14.51
N GLN A 266 -8.35 7.33 13.55
CA GLN A 266 -6.94 7.57 13.17
C GLN A 266 -6.82 8.63 12.07
N MET A 267 -7.92 9.05 11.45
CA MET A 267 -7.89 10.13 10.47
C MET A 267 -7.80 11.48 11.17
N SER A 268 -6.95 12.38 10.66
CA SER A 268 -6.87 13.76 11.17
C SER A 268 -8.21 14.51 11.04
N TRP A 269 -9.08 14.07 10.13
CA TRP A 269 -10.46 14.53 9.98
C TRP A 269 -11.29 13.38 9.40
N THR A 270 -12.54 13.24 9.87
CA THR A 270 -13.54 12.33 9.30
C THR A 270 -14.92 12.87 9.62
N ASP A 271 -15.87 12.68 8.71
CA ASP A 271 -17.31 12.93 8.92
C ASP A 271 -18.10 11.63 9.20
N GLN A 272 -17.38 10.51 9.37
CA GLN A 272 -17.94 9.20 9.65
C GLN A 272 -17.98 8.89 11.16
N ASP A 273 -18.57 7.77 11.54
CA ASP A 273 -18.50 7.25 12.91
C ASP A 273 -17.04 6.98 13.31
N VAL A 274 -16.54 7.77 14.26
CA VAL A 274 -15.17 7.68 14.78
C VAL A 274 -14.85 6.33 15.39
N SER A 275 -15.84 5.60 15.91
CA SER A 275 -15.66 4.28 16.52
C SER A 275 -15.49 3.17 15.48
N ALA A 276 -15.93 3.40 14.25
CA ALA A 276 -15.92 2.43 13.18
C ALA A 276 -14.55 2.32 12.47
N PHE A 277 -14.40 1.22 11.73
CA PHE A 277 -13.32 1.08 10.76
C PHE A 277 -13.54 2.03 9.58
N SER A 278 -12.45 2.47 8.97
CA SER A 278 -12.53 3.23 7.72
C SER A 278 -12.67 2.29 6.51
N PRO A 279 -13.04 2.82 5.34
CA PRO A 279 -13.04 2.08 4.09
C PRO A 279 -11.70 1.40 3.74
N TRP A 280 -10.57 1.91 4.24
CA TRP A 280 -9.26 1.33 3.94
C TRP A 280 -9.08 -0.08 4.51
N LEU A 281 -9.88 -0.49 5.51
CA LEU A 281 -9.88 -1.87 6.01
C LEU A 281 -10.19 -2.91 4.91
N GLN A 282 -10.89 -2.48 3.86
CA GLN A 282 -11.25 -3.34 2.74
C GLN A 282 -10.04 -3.91 2.00
N LEU A 283 -8.88 -3.21 1.97
CA LEU A 283 -7.67 -3.72 1.30
C LEU A 283 -7.22 -5.07 1.86
N TRP A 284 -7.16 -5.18 3.18
CA TRP A 284 -6.73 -6.42 3.84
C TRP A 284 -7.82 -7.49 3.77
N SER A 285 -9.09 -7.09 3.82
CA SER A 285 -10.22 -8.01 3.62
C SER A 285 -10.22 -8.61 2.22
N ASN A 286 -9.91 -7.81 1.19
CA ASN A 286 -9.74 -8.26 -0.17
C ASN A 286 -8.57 -9.24 -0.32
N ALA A 287 -7.43 -8.93 0.31
CA ALA A 287 -6.29 -9.86 0.36
C ALA A 287 -6.67 -11.18 1.04
N ARG A 288 -7.41 -11.13 2.17
CA ARG A 288 -7.88 -12.34 2.87
C ARG A 288 -8.80 -13.17 2.00
N LYS A 289 -9.73 -12.53 1.29
CA LYS A 289 -10.67 -13.17 0.37
C LYS A 289 -9.95 -13.83 -0.81
N TRP A 290 -8.92 -13.18 -1.35
CA TRP A 290 -8.14 -13.71 -2.47
C TRP A 290 -7.41 -15.01 -2.12
N VAL A 291 -6.90 -15.15 -0.89
CA VAL A 291 -6.23 -16.39 -0.44
C VAL A 291 -7.21 -17.56 -0.24
N GLY A 292 -8.51 -17.28 -0.04
CA GLY A 292 -9.50 -18.24 0.49
C GLY A 292 -9.39 -18.38 1.99
#